data_AF-A0A957TXZ6-F1
#
_entry.id   AF-A0A957TXZ6-F1
#
_cell.length_a   1.000
_cell.length_b   1.000
_cell.length_c   1.000
_cell.angle_alpha   90.00
_cell.angle_beta   90.00
_cell.angle_gamma   90.00
#
_symmetry.space_group_name_H-M   'P 1'
#
loop_
_entity.id
_entity.type
_entity.pdbx_description
1 polymer ?
#
loop_
_entity_poly.entity_id
_entity_poly.type
_entity_poly.pdbx_seq_one_letter_code
_entity_poly.pdbx_strand_id
1 'polypeptide(L)'
;MQDEQVVTMEAHNQDGHRPSSVRQTVPWHWGDLGKAVGLIVIGSVLLMAAVMAVLVLTDRVPAETANLAAGPIFLLGIGVYAIVVIAVYLFAVRRHPAPGSTAHAVSGWSALGWRGFETKWIWALPPLLFLQFAGMALVNLLIVAPLVGGDYQNPQIEAITGGSALSVRDLLFLMVLIAVVAPVAEELFFRGMLYPLLRQRWAMWPAILLNGLLFSLIHFLPPLLPGLFIVGVVLAWVRDRSGSLIPGILLHAMQNGIVLWGMYQLASGAVL
;
A
#
# COMPACT_ATOMS: atom_id res chain seq x y z
N MET A 1 55.77 -32.69 23.14
CA MET A 1 54.72 -31.91 23.84
C MET A 1 54.38 -30.67 23.02
N GLN A 2 53.77 -30.83 21.84
CA GLN A 2 53.23 -29.71 21.04
C GLN A 2 52.06 -30.17 20.14
N ASP A 3 51.21 -31.10 20.61
CA ASP A 3 50.09 -31.63 19.80
C ASP A 3 48.75 -31.70 20.59
N GLU A 4 48.56 -30.83 21.58
CA GLU A 4 47.37 -30.90 22.46
C GLU A 4 46.65 -29.55 22.64
N GLN A 5 46.79 -28.61 21.69
CA GLN A 5 46.04 -27.35 21.71
C GLN A 5 45.18 -27.08 20.48
N VAL A 6 44.95 -28.08 19.63
CA VAL A 6 44.03 -27.95 18.46
C VAL A 6 42.64 -28.51 18.76
N VAL A 7 42.42 -29.12 19.93
CA VAL A 7 41.14 -29.74 20.30
C VAL A 7 40.61 -29.06 21.57
N THR A 8 39.87 -27.96 21.42
CA THR A 8 38.85 -27.42 22.37
C THR A 8 38.41 -26.00 22.00
N MET A 9 38.00 -25.75 20.75
CA MET A 9 37.17 -24.57 20.42
C MET A 9 36.04 -24.90 19.41
N GLU A 10 35.65 -26.17 19.30
CA GLU A 10 34.47 -26.61 18.54
C GLU A 10 33.45 -27.26 19.48
N ALA A 11 32.82 -26.49 20.37
CA ALA A 11 31.69 -27.00 21.15
C ALA A 11 30.82 -25.91 21.81
N HIS A 12 30.29 -24.95 21.04
CA HIS A 12 28.95 -24.37 21.28
C HIS A 12 28.64 -23.29 20.25
N ASN A 13 28.04 -23.70 19.14
CA ASN A 13 27.23 -22.77 18.34
C ASN A 13 26.04 -23.54 17.75
N GLN A 14 25.18 -24.03 18.65
CA GLN A 14 23.87 -24.58 18.32
C GLN A 14 22.75 -23.61 18.71
N ASP A 15 22.91 -22.34 18.33
CA ASP A 15 21.82 -21.39 18.42
C ASP A 15 21.77 -20.60 17.12
N GLY A 16 20.74 -20.87 16.31
CA GLY A 16 20.45 -20.25 15.00
C GLY A 16 20.08 -18.77 15.07
N HIS A 17 20.76 -18.01 15.92
CA HIS A 17 20.62 -16.57 16.02
C HIS A 17 21.38 -15.93 14.86
N ARG A 18 20.62 -15.58 13.81
CA ARG A 18 21.08 -14.63 12.79
C ARG A 18 21.77 -13.45 13.49
N PRO A 19 22.99 -13.06 13.10
CA PRO A 19 23.68 -11.94 13.73
C PRO A 19 22.77 -10.72 13.66
N SER A 20 22.63 -10.04 14.81
CA SER A 20 21.81 -8.84 14.99
C SER A 20 21.88 -7.94 13.76
N SER A 21 20.81 -7.96 12.96
CA SER A 21 20.79 -7.29 11.67
C SER A 21 21.04 -5.81 11.92
N VAL A 22 22.15 -5.27 11.41
CA VAL A 22 22.38 -3.83 11.31
C VAL A 22 21.09 -3.23 10.77
N ARG A 23 20.37 -2.44 11.59
CA ARG A 23 19.11 -1.82 11.16
C ARG A 23 19.46 -0.95 9.96
N GLN A 24 19.01 -1.34 8.77
CA GLN A 24 19.20 -0.50 7.58
C GLN A 24 18.58 0.86 7.84
N THR A 25 19.40 1.90 7.85
CA THR A 25 18.97 3.28 8.02
C THR A 25 18.60 3.87 6.66
N VAL A 26 17.54 4.67 6.64
CA VAL A 26 17.11 5.41 5.45
C VAL A 26 17.53 6.88 5.58
N PRO A 27 17.82 7.58 4.48
CA PRO A 27 18.36 8.94 4.50
C PRO A 27 17.32 10.03 4.80
N TRP A 28 16.03 9.71 4.78
CA TRP A 28 14.95 10.64 5.14
C TRP A 28 14.50 10.46 6.59
N HIS A 29 13.86 11.51 7.12
CA HIS A 29 13.40 11.56 8.50
C HIS A 29 11.90 11.93 8.58
N TRP A 30 11.37 12.02 9.80
CA TRP A 30 9.98 12.40 10.05
C TRP A 30 9.60 13.78 9.50
N GLY A 31 10.54 14.73 9.46
CA GLY A 31 10.31 16.03 8.83
C GLY A 31 10.12 15.94 7.32
N ASP A 32 10.78 14.99 6.65
CA ASP A 32 10.61 14.74 5.22
C ASP A 32 9.27 14.06 4.93
N LEU A 33 8.88 13.10 5.77
CA LEU A 33 7.54 12.50 5.73
C LEU A 33 6.46 13.58 5.90
N GLY A 34 6.62 14.50 6.87
CA GLY A 34 5.67 15.60 7.07
C GLY A 34 5.55 16.51 5.84
N LYS A 35 6.66 16.84 5.18
CA LYS A 35 6.65 17.60 3.91
C LYS A 35 5.96 16.83 2.78
N ALA A 36 6.22 15.53 2.66
CA ALA A 36 5.56 14.69 1.68
C ALA A 36 4.04 14.64 1.90
N VAL A 37 3.60 14.42 3.14
CA VAL A 37 2.18 14.47 3.53
C VAL A 37 1.57 15.84 3.22
N GLY A 38 2.26 16.92 3.59
CA GLY A 38 1.80 18.28 3.30
C GLY A 38 1.62 18.55 1.81
N LEU A 39 2.60 18.13 0.98
CA LEU A 39 2.50 18.23 -0.47
C LEU A 39 1.35 17.39 -1.03
N ILE A 40 1.19 16.15 -0.55
CA ILE A 40 0.10 15.27 -0.98
C ILE A 40 -1.26 15.89 -0.67
N VAL A 41 -1.48 16.34 0.57
CA VAL A 41 -2.76 16.89 1.00
C VAL A 41 -3.07 18.19 0.27
N ILE A 42 -2.15 19.17 0.32
CA ILE A 42 -2.38 20.48 -0.30
C ILE A 42 -2.48 20.33 -1.82
N GLY A 43 -1.58 19.57 -2.43
CA GLY A 43 -1.59 19.33 -3.88
C GLY A 43 -2.87 18.65 -4.34
N SER A 44 -3.36 17.65 -3.62
CA SER A 44 -4.60 16.95 -3.99
C SER A 44 -5.83 17.84 -3.83
N VAL A 45 -5.89 18.66 -2.78
CA VAL A 45 -6.99 19.63 -2.58
C VAL A 45 -7.00 20.68 -3.69
N LEU A 46 -5.84 21.24 -4.04
CA LEU A 46 -5.74 22.22 -5.13
C LEU A 46 -6.09 21.60 -6.49
N LEU A 47 -5.63 20.38 -6.75
CA LEU A 47 -5.95 19.66 -7.99
C LEU A 47 -7.46 19.37 -8.09
N MET A 48 -8.06 18.87 -7.01
CA MET A 48 -9.50 18.65 -6.91
C MET A 48 -10.28 19.94 -7.16
N ALA A 49 -9.90 21.03 -6.49
CA ALA A 49 -10.56 22.33 -6.65
C ALA A 49 -10.45 22.84 -8.09
N ALA A 50 -9.30 22.68 -8.74
CA ALA A 50 -9.10 23.07 -10.14
C ALA A 50 -9.98 22.25 -11.09
N VAL A 51 -10.03 20.92 -10.94
CA VAL A 51 -10.89 20.05 -11.77
C VAL A 51 -12.36 20.40 -11.55
N MET A 52 -12.81 20.53 -10.30
CA MET A 52 -14.19 20.89 -9.99
C MET A 52 -14.57 22.27 -10.53
N ALA A 53 -13.68 23.26 -10.44
CA ALA A 53 -13.92 24.58 -11.02
C ALA A 53 -14.14 24.49 -12.54
N VAL A 54 -13.32 23.72 -13.27
CA VAL A 54 -13.51 23.50 -14.71
C VAL A 54 -14.85 22.85 -15.00
N LEU A 55 -15.24 21.81 -14.25
CA LEU A 55 -16.52 21.11 -14.46
C LEU A 55 -17.72 22.03 -14.21
N VAL A 56 -17.67 22.86 -13.17
CA VAL A 56 -18.72 23.84 -12.85
C VAL A 56 -18.78 24.93 -13.92
N LEU A 57 -17.65 25.51 -14.32
CA LEU A 57 -17.59 26.58 -15.31
C LEU A 57 -17.99 26.14 -16.72
N THR A 58 -17.95 24.83 -17.00
CA THR A 58 -18.34 24.25 -18.28
C THR A 58 -19.71 23.56 -18.26
N ASP A 59 -20.41 23.60 -17.13
CA ASP A 59 -21.71 22.94 -16.90
C ASP A 59 -21.68 21.42 -17.21
N ARG A 60 -20.60 20.75 -16.81
CA ARG A 60 -20.36 19.31 -17.07
C ARG A 60 -20.42 18.42 -15.85
N VAL A 61 -20.70 18.98 -14.67
CA VAL A 61 -20.63 18.23 -13.39
C VAL A 61 -21.43 16.92 -13.44
N PRO A 62 -22.73 16.90 -13.78
CA PRO A 62 -23.52 15.67 -13.62
C PRO A 62 -23.03 14.50 -14.48
N ALA A 63 -22.56 14.78 -15.70
CA ALA A 63 -22.09 13.75 -16.62
C ALA A 63 -20.68 13.27 -16.29
N GLU A 64 -19.80 14.18 -15.85
CA GLU A 64 -18.37 13.90 -15.65
C GLU A 64 -18.04 13.45 -14.22
N THR A 65 -19.00 13.47 -13.29
CA THR A 65 -18.83 12.94 -11.92
C THR A 65 -19.66 11.68 -11.67
N ALA A 66 -20.17 11.03 -12.72
CA ALA A 66 -21.05 9.89 -12.60
C ALA A 66 -20.40 8.68 -11.91
N ASN A 67 -19.09 8.45 -12.12
CA ASN A 67 -18.33 7.38 -11.48
C ASN A 67 -16.82 7.66 -11.55
N LEU A 68 -15.99 6.81 -10.94
CA LEU A 68 -14.53 7.00 -10.94
C LEU A 68 -13.85 6.82 -12.31
N ALA A 69 -14.51 6.16 -13.26
CA ALA A 69 -14.01 5.99 -14.62
C ALA A 69 -14.34 7.17 -15.55
N ALA A 70 -15.22 8.10 -15.13
CA ALA A 70 -15.50 9.31 -15.87
C ALA A 70 -14.20 10.10 -16.11
N GLY A 71 -14.01 10.64 -17.31
CA GLY A 71 -12.70 11.10 -17.79
C GLY A 71 -12.00 12.07 -16.83
N PRO A 72 -12.64 13.19 -16.43
CA PRO A 72 -12.07 14.16 -15.50
C PRO A 72 -11.77 13.57 -14.11
N ILE A 73 -12.64 12.73 -13.57
CA ILE A 73 -12.45 12.10 -12.25
C ILE A 73 -11.34 11.03 -12.29
N PHE A 74 -11.28 10.25 -13.36
CA PHE A 74 -10.19 9.31 -13.60
C PHE A 74 -8.84 10.03 -13.66
N LEU A 75 -8.75 11.12 -14.44
CA LEU A 75 -7.54 11.93 -14.56
C LEU A 75 -7.15 12.61 -13.24
N LEU A 76 -8.14 13.06 -12.47
CA LEU A 76 -7.92 13.55 -11.12
C LEU A 76 -7.31 12.47 -10.22
N GLY A 77 -7.83 11.24 -10.24
CA GLY A 77 -7.26 10.10 -9.51
C GLY A 77 -5.81 9.81 -9.91
N ILE A 78 -5.53 9.76 -11.22
CA ILE A 78 -4.15 9.63 -11.74
C ILE A 78 -3.26 10.77 -11.21
N GLY A 79 -3.76 12.01 -11.24
CA GLY A 79 -3.03 13.18 -10.77
C GLY A 79 -2.72 13.14 -9.27
N VAL A 80 -3.67 12.70 -8.44
CA VAL A 80 -3.46 12.50 -6.99
C VAL A 80 -2.34 11.49 -6.75
N TYR A 81 -2.37 10.33 -7.41
CA TYR A 81 -1.31 9.33 -7.24
C TYR A 81 0.03 9.79 -7.84
N ALA A 82 0.03 10.58 -8.92
CA ALA A 82 1.24 11.22 -9.42
C ALA A 82 1.85 12.16 -8.39
N ILE A 83 1.03 12.96 -7.67
CA ILE A 83 1.49 13.81 -6.57
C ILE A 83 2.12 12.96 -5.45
N VAL A 84 1.53 11.81 -5.09
CA VAL A 84 2.11 10.87 -4.12
C VAL A 84 3.50 10.40 -4.56
N VAL A 85 3.64 9.94 -5.80
CA VAL A 85 4.93 9.48 -6.34
C VAL A 85 5.96 10.61 -6.37
N ILE A 86 5.55 11.82 -6.79
CA ILE A 86 6.41 13.01 -6.79
C ILE A 86 6.86 13.35 -5.37
N ALA A 87 5.96 13.32 -4.39
CA ALA A 87 6.28 13.60 -2.99
C ALA A 87 7.29 12.58 -2.44
N VAL A 88 7.06 11.28 -2.66
CA VAL A 88 8.01 10.22 -2.28
C VAL A 88 9.36 10.41 -2.97
N TYR A 89 9.35 10.77 -4.25
CA TYR A 89 10.59 10.98 -5.00
C TYR A 89 11.39 12.17 -4.45
N LEU A 90 10.74 13.32 -4.21
CA LEU A 90 11.39 14.53 -3.72
C LEU A 90 11.92 14.38 -2.29
N PHE A 91 11.16 13.72 -1.41
CA PHE A 91 11.44 13.71 0.03
C PHE A 91 12.04 12.40 0.54
N ALA A 92 12.10 11.33 -0.28
CA ALA A 92 12.76 10.09 0.07
C ALA A 92 13.83 9.68 -0.96
N VAL A 93 13.46 9.51 -2.24
CA VAL A 93 14.38 8.97 -3.27
C VAL A 93 15.58 9.88 -3.52
N ARG A 94 15.36 11.20 -3.61
CA ARG A 94 16.42 12.20 -3.82
C ARG A 94 17.28 12.46 -2.59
N ARG A 95 16.93 11.91 -1.42
CA ARG A 95 17.70 12.14 -0.19
C ARG A 95 18.94 11.26 -0.20
N HIS A 96 20.08 11.89 0.05
CA HIS A 96 21.37 11.22 0.21
C HIS A 96 21.81 11.26 1.68
N PRO A 97 22.58 10.27 2.14
CA PRO A 97 23.20 10.31 3.47
C PRO A 97 24.07 11.55 3.63
N ALA A 98 24.13 12.09 4.86
CA ALA A 98 24.98 13.26 5.14
C ALA A 98 26.46 12.92 4.86
N PRO A 99 27.24 13.85 4.27
CA PRO A 99 28.68 13.67 4.10
C PRO A 99 29.35 13.33 5.44
N GLY A 100 30.11 12.24 5.49
CA GLY A 100 30.80 11.79 6.71
C GLY A 100 29.99 10.87 7.64
N SER A 101 28.76 10.49 7.28
CA SER A 101 28.02 9.45 8.00
C SER A 101 28.71 8.09 7.84
N THR A 102 29.06 7.45 8.96
CA THR A 102 29.58 6.06 8.99
C THR A 102 28.47 5.01 8.85
N ALA A 103 27.20 5.43 8.81
CA ALA A 103 26.09 4.52 8.60
C ALA A 103 25.99 4.15 7.11
N HIS A 104 25.95 2.85 6.81
CA HIS A 104 25.67 2.32 5.47
C HIS A 104 24.20 2.54 5.08
N ALA A 105 23.80 3.80 4.90
CA ALA A 105 22.45 4.16 4.48
C ALA A 105 22.27 3.90 2.98
N VAL A 106 21.25 3.09 2.66
CA VAL A 106 20.84 2.83 1.27
C VAL A 106 20.16 4.10 0.73
N SER A 107 20.40 4.47 -0.53
CA SER A 107 19.81 5.66 -1.15
C SER A 107 19.04 5.33 -2.43
N GLY A 108 18.27 6.29 -2.96
CA GLY A 108 17.50 6.12 -4.17
C GLY A 108 16.31 5.16 -4.03
N TRP A 109 15.88 4.58 -5.15
CA TRP A 109 14.71 3.70 -5.21
C TRP A 109 14.89 2.41 -4.39
N SER A 110 16.11 1.88 -4.32
CA SER A 110 16.42 0.68 -3.55
C SER A 110 16.26 0.88 -2.04
N ALA A 111 16.40 2.12 -1.55
CA ALA A 111 16.16 2.48 -0.15
C ALA A 111 14.69 2.31 0.25
N LEU A 112 13.75 2.60 -0.66
CA LEU A 112 12.33 2.32 -0.45
C LEU A 112 12.04 0.81 -0.45
N GLY A 113 12.90 0.01 -1.07
CA GLY A 113 12.67 -1.41 -1.31
C GLY A 113 12.34 -1.73 -2.76
N TRP A 114 12.56 -0.82 -3.71
CA TRP A 114 12.52 -1.14 -5.14
C TRP A 114 13.78 -1.92 -5.51
N ARG A 115 13.76 -3.22 -5.22
CA ARG A 115 14.88 -4.15 -5.41
C ARG A 115 14.37 -5.57 -5.66
N GLY A 116 15.25 -6.43 -6.15
CA GLY A 116 14.97 -7.85 -6.34
C GLY A 116 14.55 -8.54 -5.03
N PHE A 117 13.86 -9.66 -5.17
CA PHE A 117 13.33 -10.46 -4.08
C PHE A 117 13.47 -11.96 -4.39
N GLU A 118 13.42 -12.80 -3.35
CA GLU A 118 13.49 -14.25 -3.51
C GLU A 118 12.24 -14.82 -4.19
N THR A 119 12.41 -15.74 -5.15
CA THR A 119 11.30 -16.33 -5.94
C THR A 119 10.21 -16.97 -5.10
N LYS A 120 10.50 -17.43 -3.87
CA LYS A 120 9.50 -17.97 -2.94
C LYS A 120 8.32 -17.02 -2.69
N TRP A 121 8.54 -15.70 -2.82
CA TRP A 121 7.49 -14.71 -2.66
C TRP A 121 6.45 -14.74 -3.78
N ILE A 122 6.79 -15.20 -4.98
CA ILE A 122 5.80 -15.45 -6.05
C ILE A 122 4.84 -16.56 -5.63
N TRP A 123 5.39 -17.66 -5.12
CA TRP A 123 4.60 -18.79 -4.63
C TRP A 123 3.84 -18.49 -3.33
N ALA A 124 4.27 -17.47 -2.58
CA ALA A 124 3.54 -16.97 -1.43
C ALA A 124 2.33 -16.10 -1.81
N LEU A 125 2.21 -15.58 -3.04
CA LEU A 125 1.10 -14.69 -3.42
C LEU A 125 -0.28 -15.37 -3.28
N PRO A 126 -0.53 -16.60 -3.80
CA PRO A 126 -1.85 -17.22 -3.66
C PRO A 126 -2.30 -17.46 -2.20
N PRO A 127 -1.49 -18.06 -1.30
CA PRO A 127 -1.93 -18.23 0.09
C PRO A 127 -2.06 -16.90 0.84
N LEU A 128 -1.26 -15.88 0.50
CA LEU A 128 -1.41 -14.55 1.09
C LEU A 128 -2.68 -13.83 0.61
N LEU A 129 -3.04 -13.97 -0.66
CA LEU A 129 -4.33 -13.48 -1.19
C LEU A 129 -5.49 -14.16 -0.49
N PHE A 130 -5.44 -15.49 -0.38
CA PHE A 130 -6.45 -16.24 0.36
C PHE A 130 -6.58 -15.75 1.81
N LEU A 131 -5.44 -15.54 2.50
CA LEU A 131 -5.43 -15.02 3.85
C LEU A 131 -6.05 -13.61 3.94
N GLN A 132 -5.78 -12.72 2.96
CA GLN A 132 -6.40 -11.40 2.90
C GLN A 132 -7.91 -11.49 2.75
N PHE A 133 -8.40 -12.24 1.76
CA PHE A 133 -9.84 -12.44 1.54
C PHE A 133 -10.52 -13.11 2.73
N ALA A 134 -9.97 -14.19 3.26
CA ALA A 134 -10.51 -14.91 4.41
C ALA A 134 -10.53 -14.02 5.66
N GLY A 135 -9.46 -13.26 5.91
CA GLY A 135 -9.37 -12.32 7.02
C GLY A 135 -10.39 -11.20 6.93
N MET A 136 -10.56 -10.61 5.74
CA MET A 136 -11.60 -9.60 5.51
C MET A 136 -13.00 -10.18 5.67
N ALA A 137 -13.28 -11.36 5.13
CA ALA A 137 -14.57 -12.03 5.27
C ALA A 137 -14.90 -12.32 6.74
N LEU A 138 -13.91 -12.81 7.50
CA LEU A 138 -14.06 -13.08 8.92
C LEU A 138 -14.32 -11.80 9.72
N VAL A 139 -13.57 -10.73 9.46
CA VAL A 139 -13.78 -9.43 10.10
C VAL A 139 -15.13 -8.84 9.73
N ASN A 140 -15.55 -8.99 8.47
CA ASN A 140 -16.86 -8.55 8.04
C ASN A 140 -17.98 -9.29 8.78
N LEU A 141 -17.86 -10.62 8.90
CA LEU A 141 -18.83 -11.45 9.61
C LEU A 141 -18.90 -11.15 11.12
N LEU A 142 -17.74 -11.01 11.77
CA LEU A 142 -17.67 -10.94 13.24
C LEU A 142 -17.76 -9.52 13.79
N ILE A 143 -17.39 -8.50 13.00
CA ILE A 143 -17.28 -7.12 13.47
C ILE A 143 -18.22 -6.22 12.68
N VAL A 144 -18.06 -6.15 11.36
CA VAL A 144 -18.79 -5.15 10.55
C VAL A 144 -20.28 -5.45 10.51
N ALA A 145 -20.68 -6.68 10.14
CA ALA A 145 -22.08 -7.06 9.99
C ALA A 145 -22.90 -6.86 11.28
N PRO A 146 -22.41 -7.26 12.49
CA PRO A 146 -23.11 -6.95 13.73
C PRO A 146 -23.23 -5.45 14.04
N LEU A 147 -22.23 -4.65 13.68
CA LEU A 147 -22.24 -3.20 13.93
C LEU A 147 -23.19 -2.43 12.99
N VAL A 148 -23.38 -2.92 11.76
CA VAL A 148 -24.22 -2.26 10.74
C VAL A 148 -25.61 -2.89 10.58
N GLY A 149 -25.95 -3.89 11.39
CA GLY A 149 -27.29 -4.48 11.41
C GLY A 149 -27.57 -5.53 10.32
N GLY A 150 -26.54 -6.21 9.82
CA GLY A 150 -26.67 -7.35 8.90
C GLY A 150 -26.79 -6.99 7.41
N ASP A 151 -27.39 -5.85 7.07
CA ASP A 151 -27.52 -5.35 5.69
C ASP A 151 -26.29 -4.56 5.23
N TYR A 152 -25.11 -5.19 5.32
CA TYR A 152 -23.87 -4.55 4.88
C TYR A 152 -23.81 -4.44 3.35
N GLN A 153 -23.98 -3.22 2.85
CA GLN A 153 -23.60 -2.87 1.48
C GLN A 153 -22.21 -2.25 1.51
N ASN A 154 -21.32 -2.75 0.64
CA ASN A 154 -19.96 -2.22 0.55
C ASN A 154 -20.01 -0.80 -0.07
N PRO A 155 -19.71 0.27 0.70
CA PRO A 155 -19.82 1.64 0.21
C PRO A 155 -18.80 1.95 -0.90
N GLN A 156 -17.77 1.12 -1.06
CA GLN A 156 -16.82 1.24 -2.15
C GLN A 156 -17.44 0.92 -3.50
N ILE A 157 -18.46 0.05 -3.55
CA ILE A 157 -19.15 -0.28 -4.81
C ILE A 157 -19.82 0.98 -5.35
N GLU A 158 -20.60 1.68 -4.52
CA GLU A 158 -21.24 2.94 -4.92
C GLU A 158 -20.20 4.01 -5.25
N ALA A 159 -19.16 4.16 -4.43
CA ALA A 159 -18.10 5.14 -4.68
C ALA A 159 -17.36 4.91 -6.02
N ILE A 160 -17.16 3.65 -6.43
CA ILE A 160 -16.49 3.31 -7.69
C ILE A 160 -17.45 3.42 -8.89
N THR A 161 -18.68 2.92 -8.74
CA THR A 161 -19.62 2.70 -9.85
C THR A 161 -20.65 3.82 -10.05
N GLY A 162 -20.84 4.68 -9.05
CA GLY A 162 -21.94 5.64 -9.03
C GLY A 162 -23.32 4.99 -8.99
N GLY A 163 -23.42 3.74 -8.53
CA GLY A 163 -24.66 2.97 -8.51
C GLY A 163 -25.10 2.45 -9.88
N SER A 164 -24.25 2.51 -10.90
CA SER A 164 -24.55 2.09 -12.26
C SER A 164 -23.70 0.90 -12.72
N ALA A 165 -24.18 0.14 -13.70
CA ALA A 165 -23.39 -0.91 -14.33
C ALA A 165 -22.15 -0.30 -15.03
N LEU A 166 -21.00 -0.95 -14.86
CA LEU A 166 -19.75 -0.54 -15.50
C LEU A 166 -19.68 -1.06 -16.93
N SER A 167 -19.26 -0.23 -17.88
CA SER A 167 -18.90 -0.68 -19.22
C SER A 167 -17.50 -1.35 -19.22
N VAL A 168 -17.16 -2.06 -20.30
CA VAL A 168 -15.79 -2.60 -20.48
C VAL A 168 -14.75 -1.48 -20.47
N ARG A 169 -15.07 -0.30 -21.03
CA ARG A 169 -14.19 0.87 -20.97
C ARG A 169 -13.95 1.29 -19.52
N ASP A 170 -15.01 1.37 -18.72
CA ASP A 170 -14.90 1.79 -17.32
C ASP A 170 -14.06 0.79 -16.53
N LEU A 171 -14.29 -0.50 -16.74
CA LEU A 171 -13.48 -1.57 -16.16
C LEU A 171 -12.00 -1.39 -16.49
N LEU A 172 -11.64 -1.16 -17.76
CA LEU A 172 -10.24 -0.99 -18.17
C LEU A 172 -9.59 0.23 -17.49
N PHE A 173 -10.32 1.33 -17.38
CA PHE A 173 -9.82 2.54 -16.71
C PHE A 173 -9.63 2.26 -15.22
N LEU A 174 -10.61 1.65 -14.55
CA LEU A 174 -10.51 1.30 -13.14
C LEU A 174 -9.39 0.29 -12.87
N MET A 175 -9.14 -0.67 -13.77
CA MET A 175 -8.00 -1.59 -13.64
C MET A 175 -6.66 -0.85 -13.65
N VAL A 176 -6.48 0.11 -14.56
CA VAL A 176 -5.27 0.93 -14.59
C VAL A 176 -5.14 1.75 -13.31
N LEU A 177 -6.19 2.43 -12.88
CA LEU A 177 -6.12 3.32 -11.71
C LEU A 177 -5.99 2.54 -10.40
N ILE A 178 -6.91 1.63 -10.13
CA ILE A 178 -7.09 0.99 -8.82
C ILE A 178 -6.28 -0.31 -8.70
N ALA A 179 -6.07 -1.06 -9.78
CA ALA A 179 -5.28 -2.31 -9.72
C ALA A 179 -3.79 -2.12 -10.08
N VAL A 180 -3.39 -0.98 -10.64
CA VAL A 180 -1.97 -0.73 -11.00
C VAL A 180 -1.42 0.53 -10.35
N VAL A 181 -1.97 1.71 -10.67
CA VAL A 181 -1.40 3.00 -10.24
C VAL A 181 -1.49 3.17 -8.72
N ALA A 182 -2.66 2.91 -8.14
CA ALA A 182 -2.91 3.03 -6.70
C ALA A 182 -1.98 2.10 -5.88
N PRO A 183 -1.91 0.78 -6.13
CA PRO A 183 -1.00 -0.12 -5.42
C PRO A 183 0.45 0.32 -5.47
N VAL A 184 0.95 0.78 -6.62
CA VAL A 184 2.34 1.25 -6.74
C VAL A 184 2.58 2.49 -5.88
N ALA A 185 1.72 3.51 -5.99
CA ALA A 185 1.87 4.75 -5.25
C ALA A 185 1.71 4.55 -3.73
N GLU A 186 0.73 3.75 -3.32
CA GLU A 186 0.45 3.46 -1.92
C GLU A 186 1.57 2.62 -1.29
N GLU A 187 2.07 1.59 -1.98
CA GLU A 187 3.21 0.81 -1.48
C GLU A 187 4.48 1.66 -1.38
N LEU A 188 4.75 2.53 -2.35
CA LEU A 188 5.87 3.48 -2.28
C LEU A 188 5.78 4.38 -1.05
N PHE A 189 4.60 4.90 -0.73
CA PHE A 189 4.40 5.78 0.42
C PHE A 189 4.40 5.00 1.75
N PHE A 190 3.49 4.03 1.92
CA PHE A 190 3.28 3.34 3.18
C PHE A 190 4.43 2.37 3.50
N ARG A 191 4.83 1.53 2.54
CA ARG A 191 5.82 0.45 2.75
C ARG A 191 7.23 0.92 2.42
N GLY A 192 7.34 1.85 1.47
CA GLY A 192 8.61 2.43 1.06
C GLY A 192 9.08 3.54 1.99
N MET A 193 8.29 4.59 2.17
CA MET A 193 8.71 5.80 2.88
C MET A 193 8.42 5.74 4.39
N LEU A 194 7.19 5.40 4.77
CA LEU A 194 6.73 5.42 6.16
C LEU A 194 7.25 4.23 6.98
N TYR A 195 7.12 3.01 6.45
CA TYR A 195 7.44 1.79 7.21
C TYR A 195 8.88 1.76 7.75
N PRO A 196 9.94 2.13 6.99
CA PRO A 196 11.30 2.16 7.53
C PRO A 196 11.47 3.12 8.72
N LEU A 197 10.77 4.27 8.72
CA LEU A 197 10.83 5.22 9.83
C LEU A 197 10.22 4.64 11.12
N LEU A 198 9.11 3.91 10.99
CA LEU A 198 8.51 3.17 12.10
C LEU A 198 9.46 2.09 12.61
N ARG A 199 10.10 1.38 11.68
CA ARG A 199 10.96 0.24 11.98
C ARG A 199 12.30 0.59 12.61
N GLN A 200 12.78 1.82 12.39
CA GLN A 200 13.93 2.36 13.12
C GLN A 200 13.63 2.53 14.61
N ARG A 201 12.39 2.88 14.97
CA ARG A 201 11.99 3.17 16.35
C ARG A 201 11.40 1.96 17.08
N TRP A 202 10.66 1.11 16.38
CA TRP A 202 9.88 0.04 16.98
C TRP A 202 10.23 -1.35 16.46
N ALA A 203 9.90 -2.35 17.27
CA ALA A 203 9.94 -3.75 16.88
C ALA A 203 8.95 -4.06 15.74
N MET A 204 9.04 -5.27 15.21
CA MET A 204 8.31 -5.70 14.01
C MET A 204 6.82 -5.46 14.08
N TRP A 205 6.17 -6.04 15.09
CA TRP A 205 4.72 -6.03 15.17
C TRP A 205 4.14 -4.64 15.42
N PRO A 206 4.63 -3.82 16.37
CA PRO A 206 4.11 -2.46 16.53
C PRO A 206 4.25 -1.60 15.27
N ALA A 207 5.36 -1.73 14.53
CA ALA A 207 5.55 -1.01 13.27
C ALA A 207 4.59 -1.49 12.17
N ILE A 208 4.37 -2.81 12.06
CA ILE A 208 3.40 -3.40 11.10
C ILE A 208 1.98 -2.95 11.43
N LEU A 209 1.57 -3.04 12.70
CA LEU A 209 0.22 -2.69 13.13
C LEU A 209 -0.05 -1.20 12.93
N LEU A 210 0.87 -0.30 13.31
CA LEU A 210 0.65 1.11 13.04
C LEU A 210 0.64 1.43 11.53
N ASN A 211 1.50 0.78 10.74
CA ASN A 211 1.49 0.98 9.29
C ASN A 211 0.16 0.56 8.67
N GLY A 212 -0.36 -0.62 9.05
CA GLY A 212 -1.66 -1.11 8.61
C GLY A 212 -2.82 -0.22 9.06
N LEU A 213 -2.76 0.33 10.27
CA LEU A 213 -3.76 1.25 10.80
C LEU A 213 -3.77 2.57 10.02
N LEU A 214 -2.60 3.18 9.81
CA LEU A 214 -2.51 4.41 9.03
C LEU A 214 -2.94 4.18 7.57
N PHE A 215 -2.62 3.02 7.00
CA PHE A 215 -3.09 2.63 5.67
C PHE A 215 -4.61 2.53 5.60
N SER A 216 -5.27 1.90 6.58
CA SER A 216 -6.73 1.80 6.54
C SER A 216 -7.41 3.17 6.73
N LEU A 217 -6.97 3.97 7.70
CA LEU A 217 -7.63 5.23 8.07
C LEU A 217 -7.72 6.26 6.94
N ILE A 218 -6.75 6.30 6.02
CA ILE A 218 -6.78 7.25 4.89
C ILE A 218 -7.87 6.96 3.84
N HIS A 219 -8.57 5.84 3.96
CA HIS A 219 -9.65 5.49 3.03
C HIS A 219 -10.99 6.13 3.40
N PHE A 220 -11.13 6.67 4.62
CA PHE A 220 -12.31 7.42 5.08
C PHE A 220 -13.68 6.73 4.88
N LEU A 221 -13.70 5.40 4.80
CA LEU A 221 -14.91 4.58 4.66
C LEU A 221 -15.04 3.67 5.88
N PRO A 222 -15.72 4.09 6.96
CA PRO A 222 -15.69 3.42 8.27
C PRO A 222 -15.97 1.90 8.22
N PRO A 223 -16.97 1.41 7.47
CA PRO A 223 -17.25 -0.03 7.40
C PRO A 223 -16.10 -0.85 6.78
N LEU A 224 -15.25 -0.24 5.96
CA LEU A 224 -14.13 -0.92 5.29
C LEU A 224 -12.85 -0.92 6.12
N LEU A 225 -12.71 0.03 7.06
CA LEU A 225 -11.46 0.21 7.82
C LEU A 225 -10.97 -1.08 8.49
N PRO A 226 -11.82 -1.92 9.11
CA PRO A 226 -11.38 -3.17 9.71
C PRO A 226 -10.79 -4.16 8.69
N GLY A 227 -11.40 -4.30 7.51
CA GLY A 227 -10.90 -5.17 6.45
C GLY A 227 -9.60 -4.63 5.82
N LEU A 228 -9.56 -3.32 5.53
CA LEU A 228 -8.39 -2.64 4.99
C LEU A 228 -7.21 -2.67 5.98
N PHE A 229 -7.48 -2.70 7.28
CA PHE A 229 -6.44 -2.88 8.29
C PHE A 229 -5.74 -4.24 8.16
N ILE A 230 -6.50 -5.32 7.92
CA ILE A 230 -5.94 -6.66 7.69
C ILE A 230 -5.07 -6.68 6.42
N VAL A 231 -5.58 -6.13 5.32
CA VAL A 231 -4.80 -5.96 4.08
C VAL A 231 -3.51 -5.18 4.39
N GLY A 232 -3.65 -4.09 5.14
CA GLY A 232 -2.57 -3.21 5.54
C GLY A 232 -1.44 -3.93 6.29
N VAL A 233 -1.82 -4.74 7.28
CA VAL A 233 -0.93 -5.56 8.10
C VAL A 233 -0.21 -6.62 7.26
N VAL A 234 -0.92 -7.34 6.39
CA VAL A 234 -0.32 -8.36 5.53
C VAL A 234 0.71 -7.74 4.60
N LEU A 235 0.39 -6.62 3.94
CA LEU A 235 1.32 -5.93 3.03
C LEU A 235 2.57 -5.41 3.77
N ALA A 236 2.40 -4.83 4.96
CA ALA A 236 3.53 -4.39 5.78
C ALA A 236 4.40 -5.56 6.25
N TRP A 237 3.79 -6.71 6.58
CA TRP A 237 4.52 -7.94 6.90
C TRP A 237 5.30 -8.48 5.71
N VAL A 238 4.69 -8.52 4.51
CA VAL A 238 5.39 -8.92 3.27
C VAL A 238 6.58 -8.00 3.01
N ARG A 239 6.43 -6.69 3.22
CA ARG A 239 7.52 -5.73 3.07
C ARG A 239 8.66 -5.96 4.07
N ASP A 240 8.36 -6.23 5.33
CA ASP A 240 9.37 -6.47 6.37
C ASP A 240 10.17 -7.74 6.07
N ARG A 241 9.48 -8.81 5.66
CA ARG A 241 10.08 -10.13 5.44
C ARG A 241 10.79 -10.27 4.10
N SER A 242 10.27 -9.65 3.04
CA SER A 242 10.89 -9.72 1.70
C SER A 242 11.99 -8.68 1.50
N GLY A 243 11.94 -7.57 2.26
CA GLY A 243 12.81 -6.42 2.03
C GLY A 243 12.53 -5.67 0.72
N SER A 244 11.53 -6.09 -0.06
CA SER A 244 11.17 -5.54 -1.36
C SER A 244 9.73 -5.02 -1.36
N LEU A 245 9.47 -4.02 -2.19
CA LEU A 245 8.12 -3.53 -2.47
C LEU A 245 7.39 -4.42 -3.48
N ILE A 246 8.12 -5.11 -4.36
CA ILE A 246 7.51 -5.77 -5.52
C ILE A 246 6.51 -6.85 -5.10
N PRO A 247 6.79 -7.77 -4.15
CA PRO A 247 5.80 -8.74 -3.71
C PRO A 247 4.54 -8.10 -3.12
N GLY A 248 4.67 -7.00 -2.38
CA GLY A 248 3.55 -6.23 -1.83
C GLY A 248 2.72 -5.58 -2.92
N ILE A 249 3.37 -4.94 -3.90
CA ILE A 249 2.70 -4.33 -5.08
C ILE A 249 1.91 -5.38 -5.85
N LEU A 250 2.52 -6.55 -6.13
CA LEU A 250 1.83 -7.62 -6.84
C LEU A 250 0.64 -8.15 -6.06
N LEU A 251 0.80 -8.41 -4.76
CA LEU A 251 -0.26 -8.88 -3.89
C LEU A 251 -1.43 -7.88 -3.86
N HIS A 252 -1.13 -6.60 -3.68
CA HIS A 252 -2.11 -5.52 -3.63
C HIS A 252 -2.82 -5.32 -4.98
N ALA A 253 -2.07 -5.33 -6.09
CA ALA A 253 -2.60 -5.24 -7.44
C ALA A 253 -3.56 -6.41 -7.77
N MET A 254 -3.17 -7.64 -7.44
CA MET A 254 -4.00 -8.82 -7.64
C MET A 254 -5.29 -8.74 -6.82
N GLN A 255 -5.19 -8.33 -5.55
CA GLN A 255 -6.33 -8.15 -4.65
C GLN A 255 -7.33 -7.15 -5.26
N ASN A 256 -6.86 -5.97 -5.66
CA ASN A 256 -7.70 -4.92 -6.25
C ASN A 256 -8.29 -5.35 -7.60
N GLY A 257 -7.50 -6.00 -8.45
CA GLY A 257 -7.97 -6.52 -9.74
C GLY A 257 -9.06 -7.58 -9.59
N ILE A 258 -8.91 -8.53 -8.67
CA ILE A 258 -9.93 -9.55 -8.39
C ILE A 258 -11.23 -8.91 -7.89
N VAL A 259 -11.13 -7.92 -6.99
CA VAL A 259 -12.29 -7.22 -6.45
C VAL A 259 -13.03 -6.44 -7.55
N LEU A 260 -12.31 -5.68 -8.39
CA LEU A 260 -12.91 -4.93 -9.49
C LEU A 260 -13.55 -5.85 -10.53
N TRP A 261 -12.89 -6.97 -10.85
CA TRP A 261 -13.47 -7.97 -11.75
C TRP A 261 -14.77 -8.54 -11.18
N GLY A 262 -14.77 -8.92 -9.90
CA GLY A 262 -15.98 -9.40 -9.21
C GLY A 262 -17.11 -8.36 -9.22
N MET A 263 -16.80 -7.09 -8.94
CA MET A 263 -17.76 -5.98 -9.00
C MET A 263 -18.37 -5.83 -10.39
N TYR A 264 -17.55 -5.86 -11.44
CA TYR A 264 -18.01 -5.78 -12.82
C TYR A 264 -18.97 -6.93 -13.17
N GLN A 265 -18.62 -8.16 -12.80
CA GLN A 265 -19.44 -9.35 -13.07
C GLN A 265 -20.81 -9.31 -12.36
N LEU A 266 -20.84 -8.85 -11.10
CA LEU A 266 -22.08 -8.68 -10.34
C LEU A 266 -22.96 -7.58 -10.94
N ALA A 267 -22.36 -6.46 -11.37
CA ALA A 267 -23.06 -5.34 -11.95
C ALA A 267 -23.58 -5.62 -13.38
N SER A 268 -22.91 -6.50 -14.14
CA SER A 268 -23.30 -6.87 -15.49
C SER A 268 -24.33 -8.01 -15.56
N GLY A 269 -24.77 -8.55 -14.41
CA GLY A 269 -25.68 -9.71 -14.36
C GLY A 269 -25.07 -11.00 -14.92
N ALA A 270 -23.74 -11.06 -15.06
CA ALA A 270 -23.06 -12.21 -15.66
C ALA A 270 -22.86 -13.38 -14.68
N VAL A 271 -23.29 -13.22 -13.43
CA VAL A 271 -23.31 -14.26 -12.40
C VAL A 271 -24.71 -14.28 -11.76
N LEU A 272 -25.63 -14.97 -12.42
CA LEU A 272 -26.81 -15.63 -11.87
C LEU A 272 -26.88 -17.04 -12.47
#